data_AF-A0AAJ2W170-F1
#
_entry.id   AF-A0AAJ2W170-F1
#
_cell.length_a   1.000
_cell.length_b   1.000
_cell.length_c   1.000
_cell.angle_alpha   90.00
_cell.angle_beta   90.00
_cell.angle_gamma   90.00
#
_symmetry.space_group_name_H-M   'P 1'
#
loop_
_entity.id
_entity.type
_entity.pdbx_description
1 polymer ?
#
loop_
_entity_poly.entity_id
_entity_poly.type
_entity_poly.pdbx_seq_one_letter_code
_entity_poly.pdbx_strand_id
1 'polypeptide(L)' 'MEPRLINGNYHSDQRGTLLYNNDFDASLIKRIYIIENESPEFIRGWQGHQIEQRWFSVFSGKFKIQLIKVDNWEKPL' A
#
# COMPACT_ATOMS: atom_id res chain seq x y z
N MET A 1 -13.69 -4.78 -1.75
CA MET A 1 -13.63 -3.54 -0.94
C MET A 1 -13.25 -2.41 -1.88
N GLU A 2 -13.90 -1.26 -1.78
CA GLU A 2 -13.48 -0.08 -2.55
C GLU A 2 -12.11 0.41 -2.06
N PRO A 3 -11.17 0.78 -2.94
CA PRO A 3 -9.89 1.33 -2.53
C PRO A 3 -10.07 2.58 -1.68
N ARG A 4 -9.27 2.71 -0.61
CA ARG A 4 -9.31 3.85 0.30
C ARG A 4 -7.91 4.34 0.60
N LEU A 5 -7.78 5.66 0.72
CA LEU A 5 -6.61 6.29 1.33
C LEU A 5 -6.84 6.34 2.85
N ILE A 6 -5.84 5.90 3.60
CA ILE A 6 -5.83 5.93 5.06
C ILE A 6 -4.81 6.98 5.47
N ASN A 7 -5.24 7.99 6.21
CA ASN A 7 -4.33 9.01 6.71
C ASN A 7 -3.66 8.52 7.98
N GLY A 8 -2.33 8.49 7.97
CA GLY A 8 -1.55 8.31 9.19
C GLY A 8 -1.43 9.60 9.99
N ASN A 9 -0.90 9.47 11.20
CA ASN A 9 -0.62 10.60 12.09
C ASN A 9 0.89 10.71 12.34
N TYR A 10 1.30 11.86 12.84
CA TYR A 10 2.68 12.08 13.24
C TYR A 10 2.78 12.98 14.47
N HIS A 11 3.93 12.90 15.14
CA HIS A 11 4.32 13.80 16.20
C HIS A 11 5.79 14.18 16.02
N SER A 12 6.11 15.46 16.18
CA SER A 12 7.47 15.97 15.99
C SER A 12 7.93 16.75 17.22
N ASP A 13 9.15 16.47 17.65
CA ASP A 13 9.83 17.21 18.70
C ASP A 13 11.33 17.34 18.40
N GLN A 14 12.11 17.87 19.34
CA GLN A 14 13.56 18.10 19.19
C GLN A 14 14.40 16.84 18.88
N ARG A 15 13.85 15.63 19.07
CA ARG A 15 14.51 14.35 18.77
C ARG A 15 14.23 13.85 17.36
N GLY A 16 13.21 14.41 16.68
CA GLY A 16 12.78 14.00 15.34
C GLY A 16 11.27 13.86 15.21
N THR A 17 10.83 13.05 14.23
CA THR A 17 9.42 12.81 13.91
C THR A 17 9.06 11.35 14.07
N LEU A 18 8.01 11.06 14.84
CA LEU A 18 7.36 9.77 14.96
C LEU A 18 6.15 9.72 14.02
N LEU A 19 6.11 8.73 13.13
CA LEU A 19 4.95 8.41 12.30
C LEU A 19 4.20 7.22 12.90
N TYR A 20 2.88 7.28 12.96
CA TYR A 20 2.07 6.20 13.55
C TYR A 20 0.67 6.11 12.94
N ASN A 21 0.07 4.92 13.02
CA ASN A 21 -1.26 4.60 12.50
C ASN A 21 -2.09 3.89 13.57
N ASN A 22 -2.31 4.54 14.72
CA ASN A 22 -2.91 3.88 15.89
C ASN A 22 -4.35 3.40 15.63
N ASP A 23 -5.10 4.10 14.79
CA ASP A 23 -6.48 3.75 14.45
C ASP A 23 -6.59 2.70 13.33
N PHE A 24 -5.45 2.25 12.79
CA PHE A 24 -5.42 1.24 11.75
C PHE A 24 -5.46 -0.17 12.35
N ASP A 25 -6.54 -0.91 12.07
CA ASP A 25 -6.66 -2.32 12.47
C ASP A 25 -5.78 -3.22 11.61
N ALA A 26 -4.66 -3.66 12.19
CA ALA A 26 -3.72 -4.58 11.56
C ALA A 26 -4.04 -6.08 11.77
N SER A 27 -5.16 -6.44 12.42
CA SER A 27 -5.49 -7.84 12.79
C SER A 27 -5.57 -8.81 11.61
N LEU A 28 -5.92 -8.30 10.42
CA LEU A 28 -6.01 -9.08 9.19
C LEU A 28 -4.66 -9.26 8.48
N ILE A 29 -3.63 -8.49 8.85
CA ILE A 29 -2.31 -8.59 8.23
C ILE A 29 -1.65 -9.90 8.64
N LYS A 30 -1.27 -10.70 7.63
CA LYS A 30 -0.57 -11.98 7.84
C LYS A 30 0.91 -11.92 7.48
N ARG A 31 1.31 -10.98 6.61
CA ARG A 31 2.68 -10.84 6.09
C ARG A 31 2.99 -9.37 5.84
N ILE A 32 4.23 -8.99 6.05
CA ILE A 32 4.76 -7.63 5.81
C ILE A 32 5.98 -7.77 4.91
N TYR A 33 6.07 -6.90 3.91
CA TYR A 33 7.17 -6.87 2.95
C TYR A 33 7.68 -5.43 2.80
N ILE A 34 8.99 -5.30 2.55
CA ILE A 34 9.60 -4.04 2.11
C ILE A 34 9.98 -4.22 0.64
N ILE A 35 9.62 -3.24 -0.18
CA ILE A 35 9.85 -3.28 -1.63
C ILE A 35 10.68 -2.05 -1.99
N GLU A 36 11.79 -2.31 -2.68
CA GLU A 36 12.59 -1.30 -3.36
C GLU A 36 12.57 -1.63 -4.86
N ASN A 37 12.30 -0.63 -5.70
CA ASN A 37 12.39 -0.80 -7.15
C ASN A 37 13.81 -0.46 -7.61
N GLU A 38 14.26 -1.11 -8.68
CA GLU A 38 15.61 -0.87 -9.24
C GLU A 38 15.81 0.57 -9.71
N SER A 39 14.74 1.23 -10.14
CA SER A 39 14.75 2.64 -10.53
C SER A 39 13.36 3.29 -10.35
N PRO A 40 13.27 4.64 -10.35
CA PRO A 40 12.00 5.37 -10.32
C PRO A 40 11.13 5.16 -11.57
N GLU A 41 11.73 4.77 -12.70
CA GLU A 41 11.04 4.51 -13.97
C GLU A 41 10.47 3.10 -14.04
N PHE A 42 10.93 2.18 -13.19
CA PHE A 42 10.46 0.80 -13.18
C PHE A 42 8.99 0.70 -12.74
N ILE A 43 8.15 0.16 -13.63
CA ILE A 43 6.73 -0.08 -13.36
C ILE A 43 6.55 -1.53 -12.92
N ARG A 44 6.09 -1.70 -11.67
CA ARG A 44 5.74 -3.01 -11.11
C ARG A 44 4.25 -3.30 -11.30
N GLY A 45 3.92 -4.20 -12.21
CA GLY A 45 2.54 -4.62 -12.46
C GLY A 45 2.40 -5.42 -13.76
N TRP A 46 1.20 -5.90 -14.09
CA TRP A 46 0.00 -5.94 -13.26
C TRP A 46 0.03 -7.14 -12.29
N GLN A 47 -0.60 -6.99 -11.12
CA GLN A 47 -0.83 -8.11 -10.20
C GLN A 47 -2.31 -8.11 -9.77
N GLY A 48 -3.00 -9.23 -10.00
CA GLY A 48 -4.39 -9.43 -9.59
C GLY A 48 -4.46 -10.24 -8.29
N HIS A 49 -5.32 -9.82 -7.36
CA HIS A 49 -5.56 -10.50 -6.10
C HIS A 49 -7.06 -10.73 -5.90
N GLN A 50 -7.51 -11.98 -6.02
CA GLN A 50 -8.94 -12.33 -5.85
C GLN A 50 -9.33 -12.45 -4.36
N ILE A 51 -8.42 -12.95 -3.53
CA ILE A 51 -8.67 -13.28 -2.11
C ILE A 51 -7.93 -12.32 -1.18
N GLU A 52 -6.70 -11.93 -1.54
CA GLU A 52 -5.83 -11.16 -0.66
C GLU A 52 -6.16 -9.66 -0.68
N GLN A 53 -6.05 -9.04 0.48
CA GLN A 53 -6.05 -7.58 0.64
C GLN A 53 -4.62 -7.10 0.82
N ARG A 54 -4.30 -5.93 0.26
CA ARG A 54 -2.99 -5.30 0.39
C ARG A 54 -3.15 -3.88 0.88
N TRP A 55 -2.30 -3.53 1.84
CA TRP A 55 -2.09 -2.16 2.29
C TRP A 55 -0.69 -1.76 1.87
N PHE A 56 -0.56 -0.54 1.37
CA PHE A 56 0.73 0.00 0.97
C PHE A 56 1.01 1.27 1.76
N SER A 57 2.22 1.36 2.30
CA SER A 57 2.74 2.57 2.93
C SER A 57 4.07 2.90 2.28
N VAL A 58 4.30 4.19 2.04
CA VAL A 58 5.59 4.70 1.55
C VAL A 58 6.55 4.76 2.72
N PHE A 59 7.71 4.11 2.62
CA PHE A 59 8.78 4.27 3.62
C PHE A 59 9.69 5.46 3.28
N SER A 60 10.04 5.60 2.00
CA SER A 60 10.85 6.71 1.48
C SER A 60 10.37 7.12 0.09
N GLY A 61 10.41 8.43 -0.20
CA GLY A 61 10.02 8.98 -1.49
C GLY A 61 8.52 9.04 -1.72
N LYS A 62 8.08 8.63 -2.90
CA LYS A 62 6.66 8.57 -3.32
C LYS A 62 6.51 7.55 -4.45
N PHE A 63 5.35 6.92 -4.53
CA PHE A 63 4.99 6.07 -5.67
C PHE A 63 3.53 6.28 -6.07
N LYS A 64 3.22 5.94 -7.32
CA LYS A 64 1.86 5.98 -7.85
C LYS A 64 1.27 4.57 -7.85
N ILE A 65 0.10 4.41 -7.25
CA ILE A 65 -0.70 3.18 -7.36
C ILE A 65 -1.73 3.37 -8.47
N GLN A 66 -1.83 2.41 -9.37
CA GLN A 66 -2.92 2.32 -10.34
C GLN A 66 -3.72 1.06 -10.04
N LEU A 67 -5.05 1.20 -9.99
CA LEU A 67 -5.98 0.12 -9.68
C LEU A 67 -6.98 0.01 -10.83
N ILE A 68 -7.26 -1.22 -11.24
CA ILE A 68 -8.32 -1.55 -12.19
C ILE A 68 -9.26 -2.51 -11.48
N LYS A 69 -10.56 -2.24 -11.55
CA LYS A 69 -11.56 -3.18 -11.06
C LYS A 69 -11.60 -4.37 -12.00
N VAL A 70 -11.32 -5.57 -11.49
CA VAL A 70 -11.51 -6.80 -12.24
C VAL A 70 -13.01 -7.04 -12.41
N ASP A 71 -13.44 -7.10 -13.65
CA ASP A 71 -14.82 -7.28 -14.07
C ASP A 71 -15.21 -8.76 -14.12
N ASN A 72 -14.30 -9.62 -14.59
CA ASN A 72 -14.47 -11.06 -14.65
C ASN A 72 -13.15 -11.77 -14.33
N TRP A 73 -13.16 -12.66 -13.34
CA TRP A 73 -11.96 -13.41 -12.93
C TRP A 73 -11.61 -14.59 -13.86
N GLU A 74 -12.59 -15.12 -14.60
CA GLU A 74 -12.37 -16.20 -15.58
C GLU A 74 -11.92 -15.64 -16.94
N LYS A 75 -12.38 -14.43 -17.27
CA LYS A 75 -12.03 -13.72 -18.50
C LYS A 75 -11.86 -12.22 -18.24
N PRO A 76 -10.77 -11.80 -17.58
CA PRO A 76 -10.50 -10.38 -17.34
C PRO A 76 -10.29 -9.68 -18.70
N LEU A 77 -10.80 -8.45 -18.82
CA LEU A 77 -10.51 -7.55 -19.95
C LEU A 77 -9.01 -7.24 -20.08
#